data_AF-C8X636-F1
#
_entry.id   AF-C8X636-F1
#
_cell.length_a   1.000
_cell.length_b   1.000
_cell.length_c   1.000
_cell.angle_alpha   90.00
_cell.angle_beta   90.00
_cell.angle_gamma   90.00
#
_symmetry.space_group_name_H-M   'P 1'
#
loop_
_entity.id
_entity.type
_entity.pdbx_description
1 polymer ?
#
loop_
_entity_poly.entity_id
_entity_poly.type
_entity_poly.pdbx_seq_one_letter_code
_entity_poly.pdbx_strand_id
1 'polypeptide(L)'
;MGNITDIPRPAVLDPHRPLRRHGTELFADNRPEAEVLRQALEDSCAYADQLWQTLNYLREYLMLSLPPESTATGAGRMGASPYGPDDDEGWQAWMQAFAATTSVLCGPNGDGGFGFSRARLEAQHRGFHPHSGQG
;
A
#
# COMPACT_ATOMS: atom_id res chain seq x y z
N MET A 1 -20.02 -6.53 6.81
CA MET A 1 -18.86 -6.23 5.94
C MET A 1 -18.11 -5.09 6.60
N GLY A 2 -16.98 -5.35 7.24
CA GLY A 2 -16.20 -4.31 7.91
C GLY A 2 -15.65 -3.35 6.86
N ASN A 3 -15.86 -2.04 7.06
CA ASN A 3 -15.22 -1.02 6.24
C ASN A 3 -13.71 -1.29 6.24
N ILE A 4 -13.19 -1.72 5.09
CA ILE A 4 -11.75 -1.70 4.83
C ILE A 4 -11.40 -0.22 4.98
N THR A 5 -10.74 0.14 6.07
CA THR A 5 -10.33 1.52 6.33
C THR A 5 -9.49 1.97 5.15
N ASP A 6 -10.04 2.90 4.37
CA ASP A 6 -9.32 3.58 3.31
C ASP A 6 -8.10 4.24 3.92
N ILE A 7 -6.93 3.95 3.34
CA ILE A 7 -5.74 4.72 3.68
C ILE A 7 -6.01 6.12 3.11
N PRO A 8 -5.89 7.20 3.89
CA PRO A 8 -6.15 8.52 3.35
C PRO A 8 -5.08 8.88 2.31
N ARG A 9 -5.52 9.48 1.19
CA ARG A 9 -4.61 9.99 0.16
C ARG A 9 -3.63 11.00 0.77
N PRO A 10 -2.31 10.85 0.57
CA PRO A 10 -1.33 11.80 1.07
C PRO A 10 -1.52 13.20 0.49
N ALA A 11 -1.55 14.22 1.34
CA ALA A 11 -1.71 15.62 0.92
C ALA A 11 -0.56 16.13 0.03
N VAL A 12 0.59 15.45 0.00
CA VAL A 12 1.71 15.78 -0.92
C VAL A 12 1.37 15.51 -2.38
N LEU A 13 0.34 14.70 -2.65
CA LEU A 13 -0.15 14.42 -4.01
C LEU A 13 -1.11 15.50 -4.52
N ASP A 14 -1.46 16.49 -3.71
CA ASP A 14 -2.29 17.61 -4.12
C ASP A 14 -1.41 18.69 -4.81
N PRO A 15 -1.53 18.87 -6.14
CA PRO A 15 -0.74 19.85 -6.88
C PRO A 15 -1.11 21.29 -6.53
N HIS A 16 -2.28 21.51 -5.94
CA HIS A 16 -2.75 22.84 -5.52
C HIS A 16 -2.46 23.15 -4.05
N ARG A 17 -1.78 22.24 -3.35
CA ARG A 17 -1.40 22.46 -1.96
C ARG A 17 -0.52 23.71 -1.86
N PRO A 18 -0.86 24.69 -1.01
CA PRO A 18 -0.01 25.86 -0.82
C PRO A 18 1.33 25.41 -0.24
N LEU A 19 2.40 25.49 -1.04
CA LEU A 19 3.76 25.26 -0.58
C LEU A 19 4.09 26.33 0.46
N ARG A 20 4.53 25.91 1.67
CA ARG A 20 5.07 26.86 2.65
C ARG A 20 6.25 27.57 1.98
N ARG A 21 6.09 28.87 1.72
CA ARG A 21 7.16 29.72 1.17
C ARG A 21 8.34 29.74 2.15
N HIS A 22 9.36 28.93 1.89
CA HIS A 22 10.70 29.24 2.34
C HIS A 22 11.25 30.27 1.35
N GLY A 23 11.53 31.46 1.88
CA GLY A 23 11.74 32.67 1.08
C GLY A 23 12.75 32.50 -0.03
N THR A 24 12.40 33.01 -1.21
CA THR A 24 13.36 33.45 -2.22
C THR A 24 12.66 34.47 -3.11
N GLU A 25 12.85 35.73 -2.76
CA GLU A 25 12.57 36.90 -3.59
C GLU A 25 13.56 36.91 -4.77
N LEU A 26 13.39 36.06 -5.81
CA LEU A 26 14.38 36.04 -6.92
C LEU A 26 13.84 35.78 -8.33
N PHE A 27 12.53 35.69 -8.58
CA PHE A 27 12.02 35.31 -9.92
C PHE A 27 11.03 36.33 -10.50
N ALA A 28 11.49 37.54 -10.78
CA ALA A 28 10.70 38.51 -11.54
C ALA A 28 10.77 38.27 -13.08
N ASP A 29 11.79 37.55 -13.57
CA ASP A 29 12.07 37.42 -15.02
C ASP A 29 11.97 35.99 -15.60
N ASN A 30 11.79 34.96 -14.77
CA ASN A 30 11.85 33.55 -15.21
C ASN A 30 10.47 32.92 -15.48
N ARG A 31 9.51 33.68 -16.03
CA ARG A 31 8.15 33.16 -16.30
C ARG A 31 8.10 31.86 -17.12
N PRO A 32 8.95 31.65 -18.15
CA PRO A 32 8.93 30.39 -18.90
C PRO A 32 9.39 29.20 -18.05
N GLU A 33 10.43 29.38 -17.22
CA GLU A 33 10.94 28.33 -16.34
C GLU A 33 9.95 27.99 -15.23
N ALA A 34 9.28 29.00 -14.67
CA ALA A 34 8.23 28.80 -13.67
C ALA A 34 7.07 27.96 -14.21
N GLU A 35 6.68 28.16 -15.47
CA GLU A 35 5.63 27.40 -16.12
C GLU A 35 6.06 25.94 -16.40
N VAL A 36 7.31 25.73 -16.83
CA VAL A 36 7.88 24.38 -17.00
C VAL A 36 7.92 23.62 -15.67
N LEU A 37 8.33 24.28 -14.58
CA LEU A 37 8.34 23.68 -13.24
C LEU A 37 6.93 23.36 -12.72
N ARG A 38 5.95 24.23 -13.00
CA ARG A 38 4.54 24.00 -12.68
C ARG A 38 4.02 22.75 -13.39
N GLN A 39 4.26 22.65 -14.70
CA GLN A 39 3.84 21.49 -15.48
C GLN A 39 4.50 20.19 -14.99
N ALA A 40 5.81 20.21 -14.74
CA ALA A 40 6.53 19.04 -14.23
C ALA A 40 6.01 18.58 -12.85
N LEU A 41 5.61 19.52 -11.98
CA LEU A 41 4.98 19.21 -10.70
C LEU A 41 3.60 18.57 -10.90
N GLU A 42 2.76 19.13 -11.79
CA GLU A 42 1.44 18.58 -12.12
C GLU A 42 1.54 17.16 -12.66
N ASP A 43 2.45 16.90 -13.61
CA ASP A 43 2.69 15.58 -14.18
C ASP A 43 3.17 14.58 -13.10
N SER A 44 4.06 15.02 -12.22
CA SER A 44 4.57 14.19 -11.11
C SER A 44 3.47 13.85 -10.11
N CYS A 45 2.62 14.81 -9.75
CA CYS A 45 1.47 14.60 -8.87
C CYS A 45 0.44 13.66 -9.50
N ALA A 46 0.18 13.81 -10.81
CA ALA A 46 -0.75 12.94 -11.54
C ALA A 46 -0.24 11.49 -11.59
N TYR A 47 1.04 11.27 -11.89
CA TYR A 47 1.63 9.93 -11.87
C TYR A 47 1.62 9.31 -10.47
N ALA A 48 1.98 10.10 -9.46
CA ALA A 48 1.96 9.62 -8.08
C ALA A 48 0.55 9.28 -7.60
N ASP A 49 -0.48 9.98 -8.09
CA ASP A 49 -1.88 9.62 -7.83
C ASP A 49 -2.27 8.27 -8.46
N GLN A 50 -1.85 8.00 -9.70
CA GLN A 50 -2.05 6.70 -10.35
C GLN A 50 -1.37 5.56 -9.58
N LEU A 51 -0.13 5.77 -9.11
CA LEU A 51 0.57 4.80 -8.28
C LEU A 51 -0.17 4.54 -6.97
N TRP A 52 -0.65 5.59 -6.31
CA TRP A 52 -1.41 5.48 -5.07
C TRP A 52 -2.69 4.66 -5.27
N GLN A 53 -3.46 4.95 -6.32
CA GLN A 53 -4.68 4.21 -6.64
C GLN A 53 -4.38 2.74 -6.97
N THR A 54 -3.33 2.47 -7.74
CA THR A 54 -2.93 1.11 -8.14
C THR A 54 -2.51 0.28 -6.94
N LEU A 55 -1.73 0.86 -6.02
CA LEU A 55 -1.31 0.18 -4.78
C LEU A 55 -2.49 -0.05 -3.84
N ASN A 56 -3.42 0.91 -3.72
CA ASN A 56 -4.62 0.69 -2.92
C ASN A 56 -5.49 -0.43 -3.52
N TYR A 57 -5.64 -0.47 -4.85
CA TYR A 57 -6.33 -1.57 -5.53
C TYR A 57 -5.66 -2.92 -5.27
N LEU A 58 -4.32 -3.00 -5.32
CA LEU A 58 -3.59 -4.22 -4.99
C LEU A 58 -3.83 -4.65 -3.53
N ARG A 59 -3.83 -3.70 -2.59
CA ARG A 59 -4.14 -3.96 -1.18
C ARG A 59 -5.53 -4.58 -1.02
N GLU A 60 -6.52 -4.02 -1.70
CA GLU A 60 -7.90 -4.54 -1.68
C GLU A 60 -8.00 -5.91 -2.34
N TYR A 61 -7.37 -6.10 -3.51
CA TYR A 61 -7.31 -7.38 -4.18
C TYR A 61 -6.70 -8.48 -3.30
N LEU A 62 -5.62 -8.17 -2.57
CA LEU A 62 -5.00 -9.11 -1.62
C LEU A 62 -5.95 -9.50 -0.49
N MET A 63 -6.80 -8.60 -0.02
CA MET A 63 -7.82 -8.93 0.99
C MET A 63 -8.93 -9.82 0.43
N LEU A 64 -9.32 -9.59 -0.82
CA LEU A 64 -10.36 -10.36 -1.51
C LEU A 64 -9.88 -11.74 -1.98
N SER A 65 -8.58 -11.91 -2.21
CA SER A 65 -8.00 -13.16 -2.68
C SER A 65 -7.82 -14.21 -1.59
N LEU A 66 -8.08 -13.86 -0.33
CA LEU A 66 -7.96 -14.78 0.80
C LEU A 66 -8.97 -15.95 0.69
N PRO A 67 -8.52 -17.19 0.92
CA PRO A 67 -9.40 -18.35 0.88
C PRO A 67 -10.53 -18.22 1.93
N PRO A 68 -11.74 -18.73 1.63
CA PRO A 68 -12.84 -18.74 2.60
C PRO A 68 -12.44 -19.52 3.87
N GLU A 69 -13.06 -19.17 5.01
CA GLU A 69 -12.72 -19.67 6.36
C GLU A 69 -12.69 -21.19 6.50
N SER A 70 -13.28 -21.93 5.55
CA SER A 70 -13.27 -23.39 5.53
C SER A 70 -13.42 -23.89 4.10
N THR A 71 -12.34 -23.96 3.32
CA THR A 71 -12.09 -24.97 2.26
C THR A 71 -10.93 -24.54 1.37
N ALA A 72 -9.89 -25.36 1.28
CA ALA A 72 -9.62 -26.17 0.08
C ALA A 72 -8.14 -26.63 0.07
N THR A 73 -7.93 -27.91 0.34
CA THR A 73 -6.70 -28.60 -0.07
C THR A 73 -6.67 -28.73 -1.60
N GLY A 74 -5.69 -28.13 -2.27
CA GLY A 74 -5.25 -28.60 -3.60
C GLY A 74 -4.85 -27.57 -4.66
N ALA A 75 -3.54 -27.58 -4.94
CA ALA A 75 -2.83 -27.35 -6.21
C ALA A 75 -3.01 -26.04 -7.01
N GLY A 76 -1.92 -25.26 -7.00
CA GLY A 76 -1.52 -24.39 -8.11
C GLY A 76 -0.84 -23.10 -7.65
N ARG A 77 0.50 -23.10 -7.54
CA ARG A 77 1.30 -21.89 -7.27
C ARG A 77 1.09 -20.86 -8.38
N MET A 78 0.24 -19.86 -8.16
CA MET A 78 0.25 -18.59 -8.88
C MET A 78 -0.40 -17.49 -8.02
N GLY A 79 0.44 -16.72 -7.31
CA GLY A 79 0.02 -15.52 -6.60
C GLY A 79 0.54 -15.45 -5.16
N ALA A 80 0.38 -14.27 -4.55
CA ALA A 80 0.68 -14.04 -3.14
C ALA A 80 -0.44 -14.52 -2.20
N SER A 81 -1.47 -15.25 -2.68
CA SER A 81 -2.58 -15.71 -1.84
C SER A 81 -2.31 -17.10 -1.26
N PRO A 82 -2.59 -17.34 0.03
CA PRO A 82 -2.48 -18.66 0.63
C PRO A 82 -3.56 -19.62 0.11
N TYR A 83 -3.25 -20.91 -0.01
CA TYR A 83 -4.21 -21.93 -0.46
C TYR A 83 -5.04 -22.54 0.69
N GLY A 84 -4.67 -22.29 1.94
CA GLY A 84 -5.35 -22.86 3.10
C GLY A 84 -4.66 -22.51 4.41
N PRO A 85 -5.20 -22.95 5.56
CA PRO A 85 -4.64 -22.61 6.88
C PRO A 85 -3.24 -23.19 7.12
N ASP A 86 -2.89 -24.29 6.44
CA ASP A 86 -1.59 -24.98 6.60
C ASP A 86 -0.52 -24.48 5.59
N ASP A 87 -0.85 -23.49 4.74
CA ASP A 87 0.07 -22.94 3.74
C ASP A 87 0.96 -21.84 4.34
N ASP A 88 1.89 -22.21 5.22
CA ASP A 88 2.79 -21.28 5.90
C ASP A 88 3.52 -20.34 4.93
N GLU A 89 4.03 -20.87 3.82
CA GLU A 89 4.78 -20.09 2.83
C GLU A 89 3.88 -19.08 2.11
N GLY A 90 2.68 -19.51 1.69
CA GLY A 90 1.69 -18.62 1.09
C GLY A 90 1.22 -17.53 2.05
N TRP A 91 1.00 -17.85 3.32
CA TRP A 91 0.64 -16.86 4.34
C TRP A 91 1.77 -15.85 4.58
N GLN A 92 3.02 -16.30 4.66
CA GLN A 92 4.16 -15.39 4.80
C GLN A 92 4.31 -14.48 3.58
N ALA A 93 4.22 -15.03 2.36
CA ALA A 93 4.27 -14.25 1.12
C ALA A 93 3.14 -13.22 1.05
N TRP A 94 1.92 -13.61 1.42
CA TRP A 94 0.77 -12.73 1.49
C TRP A 94 0.97 -11.58 2.48
N MET A 95 1.37 -11.91 3.72
CA MET A 95 1.59 -10.92 4.77
C MET A 95 2.68 -9.92 4.37
N GLN A 96 3.76 -10.39 3.75
CA GLN A 96 4.83 -9.53 3.24
C GLN A 96 4.33 -8.61 2.13
N ALA A 97 3.58 -9.13 1.14
CA ALA A 97 3.04 -8.33 0.05
C ALA A 97 2.04 -7.27 0.56
N PHE A 98 1.14 -7.65 1.48
CA PHE A 98 0.18 -6.73 2.08
C PHE A 98 0.87 -5.64 2.90
N ALA A 99 1.84 -6.02 3.73
CA ALA A 99 2.61 -5.07 4.56
C ALA A 99 3.44 -4.12 3.70
N ALA A 100 4.14 -4.62 2.68
CA ALA A 100 4.92 -3.79 1.75
C ALA A 100 4.03 -2.78 1.02
N THR A 101 2.89 -3.22 0.48
CA THR A 101 1.93 -2.35 -0.20
C THR A 101 1.40 -1.26 0.73
N THR A 102 1.04 -1.63 1.97
CA THR A 102 0.55 -0.69 2.99
C THR A 102 1.62 0.32 3.40
N SER A 103 2.86 -0.12 3.59
CA SER A 103 3.99 0.74 3.95
C SER A 103 4.25 1.81 2.90
N VAL A 104 4.24 1.44 1.61
CA VAL A 104 4.39 2.42 0.51
C VAL A 104 3.26 3.45 0.51
N LEU A 105 2.01 3.03 0.74
CA LEU A 105 0.85 3.93 0.81
C LEU A 105 0.92 4.92 1.98
N CYS A 106 1.59 4.55 3.08
CA CYS A 106 1.86 5.44 4.21
C CYS A 106 3.00 6.44 3.96
N GLY A 107 3.74 6.29 2.85
CA GLY A 107 4.77 7.22 2.40
C GLY A 107 6.18 6.83 2.84
N PRO A 108 7.17 7.75 2.71
CA PRO A 108 8.60 7.41 2.84
C PRO A 108 9.02 6.99 4.26
N ASN A 109 8.25 7.33 5.28
CA ASN A 109 8.48 6.89 6.66
C ASN A 109 7.86 5.51 6.95
N GLY A 110 7.19 4.90 5.97
CA GLY A 110 6.46 3.66 6.11
C GLY A 110 5.21 3.77 6.97
N ASP A 111 4.69 2.61 7.38
CA ASP A 111 3.46 2.45 8.16
C ASP A 111 3.69 2.11 9.64
N GLY A 112 4.95 2.15 10.11
CA GLY A 112 5.31 1.78 11.48
C GLY A 112 4.96 0.33 11.86
N GLY A 113 4.79 -0.57 10.89
CA GLY A 113 4.40 -1.96 11.12
C GLY A 113 2.89 -2.21 11.18
N PHE A 114 2.07 -1.20 10.87
CA PHE A 114 0.60 -1.33 10.83
C PHE A 114 0.14 -2.42 9.85
N GLY A 115 0.65 -2.44 8.63
CA GLY A 115 0.30 -3.38 7.57
C GLY A 115 0.62 -4.81 7.96
N PHE A 116 1.78 -5.05 8.56
CA PHE A 116 2.14 -6.38 9.07
C PHE A 116 1.23 -6.82 10.22
N SER A 117 0.95 -5.91 11.16
CA SER A 117 0.03 -6.18 12.28
C SER A 117 -1.39 -6.50 11.79
N ARG A 118 -1.87 -5.77 10.78
CA ARG A 118 -3.18 -5.99 10.18
C ARG A 118 -3.24 -7.30 9.40
N ALA A 119 -2.22 -7.61 8.62
CA ALA A 119 -2.11 -8.87 7.88
C ALA A 119 -2.13 -10.06 8.85
N ARG A 120 -1.36 -9.99 9.94
CA ARG A 120 -1.34 -11.03 10.98
C ARG A 120 -2.71 -11.23 11.64
N LEU A 121 -3.42 -10.14 11.94
CA LEU A 121 -4.77 -10.21 12.51
C LEU A 121 -5.74 -10.93 11.55
N GLU A 122 -5.71 -10.57 10.26
CA GLU A 122 -6.56 -11.22 9.26
C GLU A 122 -6.21 -12.70 9.09
N ALA A 123 -4.92 -13.05 9.08
CA ALA A 123 -4.47 -14.43 9.01
C ALA A 123 -4.98 -15.25 10.22
N GLN A 124 -4.91 -14.70 11.44
CA GLN A 124 -5.43 -15.34 12.64
C GLN A 124 -6.94 -15.57 12.59
N HIS A 125 -7.71 -14.59 12.08
CA HIS A 125 -9.16 -14.75 11.89
C HIS A 125 -9.49 -15.91 10.94
N ARG A 126 -8.62 -16.17 9.96
CA ARG A 126 -8.76 -17.25 8.96
C ARG A 126 -8.21 -18.59 9.44
N GLY A 127 -7.81 -18.70 10.71
CA GLY A 127 -7.29 -19.94 11.31
C GLY A 127 -5.81 -20.20 11.06
N PHE A 128 -5.06 -19.24 10.49
CA PHE A 128 -3.61 -19.35 10.40
C PHE A 128 -2.98 -19.16 11.79
N HIS A 129 -2.39 -20.22 12.31
CA HIS A 129 -1.58 -20.19 13.51
C HIS A 129 -0.12 -20.37 13.10
N PRO A 130 0.68 -19.29 13.04
CA PRO A 130 2.09 -19.43 12.71
C PRO A 130 2.69 -20.41 13.70
N HIS A 131 3.29 -21.49 13.19
CA HIS A 131 3.97 -22.44 14.03
C HIS A 131 5.02 -21.67 14.82
N SER A 132 4.79 -21.58 16.13
CA SER A 132 5.77 -21.03 17.04
C SER A 132 6.94 -21.99 16.98
N GLY A 133 7.98 -21.63 16.21
CA GLY A 133 9.21 -22.39 16.16
C GLY A 133 9.71 -22.60 17.59
N GLN A 134 9.59 -23.82 18.08
CA GLN A 134 10.60 -24.37 18.96
C GLN A 134 11.80 -24.70 18.06
N GLY A 135 12.91 -24.02 18.27
CA GLY A 135 14.16 -24.19 17.53
C GLY A 135 15.07 -22.99 17.70
#